data_AF-A0A2X4TZE6-F1
#
_entry.id   AF-A0A2X4TZE6-F1
#
_cell.length_a   1.000
_cell.length_b   1.000
_cell.length_c   1.000
_cell.angle_alpha   90.00
_cell.angle_beta   90.00
_cell.angle_gamma   90.00
#
_symmetry.space_group_name_H-M   'P 1'
#
loop_
_entity.id
_entity.type
_entity.pdbx_description
1 polymer ?
#
loop_
_entity_poly.entity_id
_entity_poly.type
_entity_poly.pdbx_seq_one_letter_code
_entity_poly.pdbx_strand_id
1 'polypeptide(L)'
;MSDETLEQFIRQHIAAQSGDRVDFAWQGGEPTMMGLPFFRRAIALCEKYADGRKSVTRLQTNGILINDEWARFFAEHHFLIVYPSMARRICIISTGLIAPERARMNRLSQQWRGLKRIMSTLIL
;
A
#
# COMPACT_ATOMS: atom_id res chain seq x y z
N MET A 1 -8.36 -13.52 7.21
CA MET A 1 -7.43 -14.58 6.76
C MET A 1 -6.66 -15.05 7.98
N SER A 2 -6.55 -16.37 8.21
CA SER A 2 -5.74 -16.90 9.31
C SER A 2 -4.24 -16.78 9.01
N ASP A 3 -3.39 -16.93 10.02
CA ASP A 3 -1.94 -16.85 9.86
C ASP A 3 -1.40 -17.98 8.97
N GLU A 4 -1.93 -19.20 9.14
CA GLU A 4 -1.55 -20.37 8.34
C GLU A 4 -1.93 -20.15 6.87
N THR A 5 -3.10 -19.57 6.62
CA THR A 5 -3.55 -19.24 5.26
C THR A 5 -2.64 -18.18 4.63
N LEU A 6 -2.24 -17.16 5.40
CA LEU A 6 -1.31 -16.12 4.94
C LEU A 6 0.06 -16.71 4.58
N GLU A 7 0.61 -17.56 5.44
CA GLU A 7 1.90 -18.20 5.22
C GLU A 7 1.89 -19.11 3.99
N GLN A 8 0.85 -19.93 3.82
CA GLN A 8 0.70 -20.76 2.62
C GLN A 8 0.56 -19.92 1.36
N PHE A 9 -0.25 -18.86 1.40
CA PHE A 9 -0.38 -17.93 0.27
C PHE A 9 0.97 -17.34 -0.14
N ILE A 10 1.75 -16.83 0.82
CA ILE A 10 3.06 -16.21 0.56
C ILE A 10 4.02 -17.22 -0.05
N ARG A 11 4.12 -18.44 0.52
CA ARG A 11 5.01 -19.48 0.00
C ARG A 11 4.67 -19.87 -1.44
N GLN A 12 3.38 -20.09 -1.71
CA GLN A 12 2.91 -20.44 -3.05
C GLN A 12 3.16 -19.30 -4.05
N HIS A 13 2.88 -18.06 -3.65
CA HIS A 13 3.08 -16.87 -4.50
C HIS A 13 4.55 -16.63 -4.87
N ILE A 14 5.45 -16.87 -3.92
CA ILE A 14 6.91 -16.80 -4.09
C ILE A 14 7.42 -17.92 -5.00
N ALA A 15 6.90 -19.14 -4.84
CA ALA A 15 7.28 -20.30 -5.65
C ALA A 15 6.79 -20.20 -7.10
N ALA A 16 5.66 -19.52 -7.32
CA ALA A 16 5.09 -19.32 -8.66
C ALA A 16 5.83 -18.26 -9.50
N GLN A 17 6.70 -17.45 -8.89
CA GLN A 17 7.46 -16.42 -9.58
C GLN A 17 8.92 -16.83 -9.77
N SER A 18 9.44 -16.61 -10.98
CA SER A 18 10.83 -16.83 -11.35
C SER A 18 11.63 -15.52 -11.36
N GLY A 19 12.95 -15.64 -11.24
CA GLY A 19 13.88 -14.50 -11.25
C GLY A 19 14.15 -13.90 -9.86
N ASP A 20 14.94 -12.85 -9.84
CA ASP A 20 15.53 -12.28 -8.61
C ASP A 20 14.57 -11.35 -7.85
N ARG A 21 13.34 -11.21 -8.33
CA ARG A 21 12.33 -10.29 -7.77
C ARG A 21 10.99 -11.00 -7.63
N VAL A 22 10.34 -10.77 -6.49
CA VAL A 22 8.97 -11.23 -6.22
C VAL A 22 8.08 -10.01 -6.05
N ASP A 23 7.03 -9.92 -6.87
CA ASP A 23 6.06 -8.84 -6.83
C ASP A 23 4.81 -9.28 -6.04
N PHE A 24 4.45 -8.50 -5.01
CA PHE A 24 3.20 -8.65 -4.26
C PHE A 24 2.27 -7.48 -4.55
N ALA A 25 1.03 -7.76 -4.95
CA ALA A 25 0.01 -6.74 -5.18
C ALA A 25 -1.19 -7.00 -4.26
N TRP A 26 -1.33 -6.16 -3.24
CA TRP A 26 -2.46 -6.17 -2.31
C TRP A 26 -3.57 -5.29 -2.89
N GLN A 27 -4.60 -5.95 -3.42
CA GLN A 27 -5.75 -5.34 -4.08
C GLN A 27 -7.04 -6.06 -3.68
N GLY A 28 -8.18 -5.44 -4.01
CA GLY A 28 -9.51 -5.94 -3.66
C GLY A 28 -10.03 -5.35 -2.36
N GLY A 29 -11.34 -5.05 -2.32
CA GLY A 29 -11.95 -4.33 -1.20
C GLY A 29 -11.17 -3.06 -0.84
N GLU A 30 -10.97 -2.86 0.47
CA GLU A 30 -10.00 -1.89 1.01
C GLU A 30 -8.95 -2.63 1.84
N PRO A 31 -7.74 -2.90 1.32
CA PRO A 31 -6.72 -3.71 1.98
C PRO A 31 -6.30 -3.19 3.36
N THR A 32 -6.31 -1.87 3.58
CA THR A 32 -5.93 -1.27 4.87
C THR A 32 -6.87 -1.67 6.02
N MET A 33 -8.08 -2.18 5.72
CA MET A 33 -8.99 -2.75 6.72
C MET A 33 -8.45 -3.98 7.44
N MET A 34 -7.46 -4.68 6.86
CA MET A 34 -6.79 -5.80 7.52
C MET A 34 -5.89 -5.35 8.69
N GLY A 35 -5.55 -4.06 8.74
CA GLY A 35 -4.73 -3.46 9.79
C GLY A 35 -3.23 -3.72 9.65
N LEU A 36 -2.42 -2.88 10.31
CA LEU A 36 -0.96 -3.00 10.32
C LEU A 36 -0.45 -4.37 10.83
N PRO A 37 -1.03 -5.02 11.86
CA PRO A 37 -0.54 -6.33 12.32
C PRO A 37 -0.51 -7.38 11.21
N PHE A 38 -1.52 -7.38 10.35
CA PHE A 38 -1.59 -8.26 9.19
C PHE A 38 -0.42 -8.02 8.22
N PHE A 39 -0.17 -6.75 7.85
CA PHE A 39 0.90 -6.44 6.91
C PHE A 39 2.29 -6.63 7.49
N ARG A 40 2.50 -6.36 8.78
CA ARG A 40 3.75 -6.68 9.47
C ARG A 40 4.06 -8.18 9.38
N ARG A 41 3.04 -9.01 9.63
CA ARG A 41 3.17 -10.46 9.50
C ARG A 41 3.45 -10.88 8.06
N ALA A 42 2.72 -10.31 7.11
CA ALA A 42 2.91 -10.60 5.69
C ALA A 42 4.34 -10.28 5.23
N ILE A 43 4.87 -9.11 5.59
CA ILE A 43 6.24 -8.71 5.23
C ILE A 43 7.28 -9.63 5.87
N ALA A 44 7.14 -9.97 7.16
CA ALA A 44 8.05 -10.89 7.83
C ALA A 44 8.09 -12.28 7.13
N LEU A 45 6.93 -12.76 6.66
CA LEU A 45 6.85 -14.01 5.91
C LEU A 45 7.45 -13.87 4.50
N CYS A 46 7.23 -12.74 3.81
CA CYS A 46 7.86 -12.47 2.52
C CYS A 46 9.40 -12.48 2.66
N GLU A 47 9.95 -11.78 3.66
CA GLU A 47 11.40 -11.75 3.93
C GLU A 47 11.95 -13.13 4.27
N LYS A 48 11.23 -13.90 5.10
CA LYS A 48 11.60 -15.28 5.46
C LYS A 48 11.69 -16.20 4.24
N TYR A 49 10.77 -16.07 3.29
CA TYR A 49 10.65 -17.00 2.16
C TYR A 49 11.21 -16.49 0.84
N ALA A 50 11.61 -15.22 0.75
CA ALA A 50 12.13 -14.63 -0.48
C ALA A 50 13.44 -15.27 -0.95
N ASP A 51 14.19 -15.94 -0.07
CA ASP A 51 15.45 -16.64 -0.39
C ASP A 51 16.46 -15.73 -1.09
N GLY A 52 16.71 -14.56 -0.49
CA GLY A 52 17.61 -13.53 -1.03
C GLY A 52 17.04 -12.71 -2.20
N ARG A 53 15.86 -13.06 -2.73
CA ARG A 53 15.20 -12.28 -3.78
C ARG A 53 14.63 -10.97 -3.25
N LYS A 54 14.58 -9.97 -4.13
CA LYS A 54 13.98 -8.67 -3.81
C LYS A 54 12.46 -8.76 -3.80
N SER A 55 11.84 -8.58 -2.64
CA SER A 55 10.38 -8.47 -2.53
C SER A 55 9.92 -7.03 -2.79
N VAL A 56 9.04 -6.83 -3.76
CA VAL A 56 8.41 -5.54 -4.06
C VAL A 56 6.93 -5.60 -3.71
N THR A 57 6.51 -4.74 -2.80
CA THR A 57 5.13 -4.71 -2.31
C THR A 57 4.37 -3.51 -2.86
N ARG A 58 3.24 -3.77 -3.50
CA ARG A 58 2.27 -2.78 -4.00
C ARG A 58 0.97 -2.88 -3.22
N LEU A 59 0.43 -1.74 -2.79
CA LEU A 59 -0.85 -1.64 -2.08
C LEU A 59 -1.78 -0.69 -2.82
N GLN A 60 -2.96 -1.19 -3.22
CA GLN A 60 -4.04 -0.34 -3.73
C GLN A 60 -4.96 0.05 -2.58
N THR A 61 -5.17 1.35 -2.36
CA THR A 61 -5.97 1.85 -1.23
C THR A 61 -6.73 3.11 -1.59
N ASN A 62 -7.89 3.29 -0.96
CA ASN A 62 -8.68 4.52 -1.04
C ASN A 62 -8.12 5.67 -0.16
N GLY A 63 -7.12 5.38 0.68
CA GLY A 63 -6.39 6.36 1.51
C GLY A 63 -7.07 6.80 2.81
N ILE A 64 -8.31 6.39 3.08
CA ILE A 64 -9.09 6.91 4.22
C ILE A 64 -8.45 6.52 5.56
N LEU A 65 -7.91 5.31 5.67
CA LEU A 65 -7.34 4.77 6.91
C LEU A 65 -5.83 5.08 7.09
N ILE A 66 -5.21 5.78 6.14
CA ILE A 66 -3.79 6.09 6.22
C ILE A 66 -3.57 7.21 7.25
N ASN A 67 -2.82 6.88 8.30
CA ASN A 67 -2.34 7.78 9.34
C ASN A 67 -0.79 7.73 9.38
N ASP A 68 -0.18 8.37 10.38
CA ASP A 68 1.28 8.44 10.51
C ASP A 68 1.94 7.06 10.70
N GLU A 69 1.29 6.12 11.39
CA GLU A 69 1.81 4.76 11.57
C GLU A 69 1.87 4.00 10.25
N TRP A 70 0.81 4.10 9.44
CA TRP A 70 0.81 3.58 8.08
C TRP A 70 1.88 4.24 7.22
N ALA A 71 2.02 5.57 7.29
CA ALA A 71 3.02 6.30 6.52
C ALA A 71 4.45 5.83 6.84
N ARG A 72 4.77 5.65 8.14
CA ARG A 72 6.07 5.11 8.58
C ARG A 72 6.27 3.69 8.10
N PHE A 73 5.27 2.82 8.29
CA PHE A 73 5.34 1.43 7.85
C PHE A 73 5.56 1.31 6.33
N PHE A 74 4.88 2.14 5.53
CA PHE A 74 5.07 2.17 4.09
C PHE A 74 6.46 2.67 3.68
N ALA A 75 7.01 3.64 4.39
CA ALA A 75 8.36 4.15 4.14
C ALA A 75 9.43 3.10 4.49
N GLU A 76 9.31 2.48 5.68
CA GLU A 76 10.22 1.46 6.20
C GLU A 76 10.33 0.25 5.26
N HIS A 77 9.20 -0.21 4.70
CA HIS A 77 9.16 -1.38 3.83
C HIS A 77 9.01 -1.04 2.34
N HIS A 78 9.26 0.22 1.97
CA HIS A 78 9.25 0.71 0.58
C HIS A 78 7.99 0.33 -0.23
N PHE A 79 6.82 0.47 0.39
CA PHE A 79 5.54 0.15 -0.28
C PHE A 79 5.27 1.11 -1.44
N LEU A 80 4.88 0.52 -2.56
CA LEU A 80 4.36 1.26 -3.71
C LEU A 80 2.85 1.44 -3.55
N ILE A 81 2.43 2.65 -3.18
CA ILE A 81 1.02 2.97 -2.92
C ILE A 81 0.31 3.44 -4.20
N VAL A 82 -0.80 2.78 -4.53
CA VAL A 82 -1.62 3.07 -5.72
C VAL A 82 -3.01 3.54 -5.28
N TYR A 83 -3.41 4.72 -5.76
CA TYR A 83 -4.76 5.26 -5.54
C TYR A 83 -5.61 5.12 -6.81
N PRO A 84 -6.64 4.26 -6.81
CA PRO A 84 -7.41 3.96 -8.03
C PRO A 84 -8.20 5.16 -8.57
N SER A 85 -8.64 6.08 -7.69
CA SER A 85 -9.36 7.30 -8.10
C SER A 85 -8.46 8.44 -8.57
N MET A 86 -7.17 8.41 -8.24
CA MET A 86 -6.23 9.48 -8.59
C MET A 86 -5.74 9.36 -10.04
N ALA A 87 -5.67 8.13 -10.57
CA ALA A 87 -5.23 7.84 -11.94
C ALA A 87 -6.21 8.31 -13.03
N ARG A 88 -7.49 8.57 -12.71
CA ARG A 88 -8.50 9.02 -13.69
C ARG A 88 -9.02 10.45 -13.49
N ARG A 89 -8.81 11.09 -12.34
CA ARG A 89 -9.40 12.41 -12.03
C ARG A 89 -8.46 13.61 -12.09
N ILE A 90 -7.15 13.44 -12.35
CA ILE A 90 -6.29 14.59 -12.70
C ILE A 90 -6.60 15.14 -14.10
N CYS A 91 -7.27 14.37 -14.97
CA CYS A 91 -7.70 14.84 -16.31
C CYS A 91 -9.09 15.49 -16.34
N ILE A 92 -9.84 15.50 -15.23
CA ILE A 92 -11.15 16.19 -15.15
C ILE A 92 -11.25 16.91 -13.80
N ILE A 93 -10.51 18.01 -13.65
CA ILE A 93 -10.85 19.04 -12.64
C ILE A 93 -10.99 20.38 -13.35
N SER A 94 -12.19 20.61 -13.84
CA SER A 94 -12.87 21.90 -13.80
C SER A 94 -14.36 21.57 -14.01
N THR A 95 -15.24 22.16 -13.21
CA THR A 95 -16.72 22.11 -13.35
C THR A 95 -17.50 20.79 -13.10
N GLY A 96 -17.48 20.18 -11.89
CA GLY A 96 -18.54 19.19 -11.59
C GLY A 96 -18.60 18.40 -10.27
N LEU A 97 -17.69 18.57 -9.30
CA LEU A 97 -17.73 17.73 -8.08
C LEU A 97 -18.72 18.25 -7.02
N ILE A 98 -19.61 17.37 -6.55
CA ILE A 98 -20.49 17.56 -5.38
C ILE A 98 -19.68 17.68 -4.08
N ALA A 99 -20.18 18.45 -3.10
CA ALA A 99 -19.45 18.85 -1.89
C ALA A 99 -18.78 17.71 -1.08
N PRO A 100 -19.39 16.51 -0.90
CA PRO A 100 -18.75 15.41 -0.17
C PRO A 100 -17.51 14.86 -0.90
N GLU A 101 -17.55 14.80 -2.23
CA GLU A 101 -16.41 14.35 -3.04
C GLU A 101 -15.27 15.37 -3.00
N ARG A 102 -15.60 16.68 -2.96
CA ARG A 102 -14.62 17.76 -2.80
C ARG A 102 -13.90 17.68 -1.44
N ALA A 103 -14.64 17.46 -0.35
CA ALA A 103 -14.06 17.29 0.99
C ALA A 103 -13.16 16.06 1.06
N ARG A 104 -13.56 14.94 0.44
CA ARG A 104 -12.75 13.73 0.33
C ARG A 104 -11.46 13.99 -0.44
N MET A 105 -11.51 14.67 -1.58
CA MET A 105 -10.33 15.03 -2.36
C MET A 105 -9.40 15.98 -1.60
N ASN A 106 -9.95 16.95 -0.86
CA ASN A 106 -9.14 17.84 -0.02
C ASN A 106 -8.42 17.07 1.09
N ARG A 107 -9.09 16.15 1.78
CA ARG A 107 -8.46 15.28 2.78
C ARG A 107 -7.37 14.39 2.17
N LEU A 108 -7.65 13.72 1.05
CA LEU A 108 -6.66 12.90 0.36
C LEU A 108 -5.46 13.74 -0.09
N SER A 109 -5.68 14.96 -0.59
CA SER A 109 -4.59 15.87 -0.96
C SER A 109 -3.73 16.31 0.23
N GLN A 110 -4.34 16.53 1.39
CA GLN A 110 -3.61 16.88 2.61
C GLN A 110 -2.84 15.68 3.18
N GLN A 111 -3.47 14.51 3.25
CA GLN A 111 -2.79 13.26 3.62
C GLN A 111 -1.61 12.98 2.71
N TRP A 112 -1.75 13.20 1.39
CA TRP A 112 -0.67 12.98 0.44
C TRP A 112 0.49 13.97 0.61
N ARG A 113 0.19 15.25 0.89
CA ARG A 113 1.22 16.24 1.27
C ARG A 113 1.93 15.84 2.57
N GLY A 114 1.19 15.35 3.55
CA GLY A 114 1.73 14.82 4.80
C GLY A 114 2.64 13.61 4.56
N LEU A 115 2.17 12.62 3.80
CA LEU A 115 2.93 11.43 3.44
C LEU A 115 4.23 11.80 2.71
N LYS A 116 4.15 12.70 1.71
CA LYS A 116 5.33 13.18 0.99
C LYS A 116 6.37 13.81 1.92
N ARG A 117 5.92 14.61 2.90
CA ARG A 117 6.80 15.28 3.86
C ARG A 117 7.44 14.29 4.84
N ILE A 118 6.69 13.28 5.29
CA ILE A 118 7.22 12.22 6.17
C ILE A 118 8.23 11.37 5.41
N MET A 119 7.87 10.91 4.21
CA MET A 119 8.77 10.11 3.36
C MET A 119 10.02 10.88 2.94
N SER A 120 9.95 12.18 2.67
CA SER A 120 11.14 12.98 2.35
C SER A 120 12.08 13.20 3.53
N THR A 121 11.59 13.08 4.76
CA THR A 121 12.39 13.25 5.98
C THR A 121 13.05 11.95 6.43
N LEU A 122 12.49 10.80 6.03
CA LEU A 122 13.01 9.45 6.36
C LEU A 122 14.04 8.91 5.35
N ILE A 123 14.34 9.65 4.27
CA ILE A 123 15.32 9.28 3.22
C ILE A 123 16.65 10.08 3.37
N LEU A 124 16.84 10.78 4.49
CA LEU A 124 18.13 11.37 4.91
C LEU A 124 18.68 10.59 6.10
#